data_AF-A0A967FEP7-F1
#
_entry.id   AF-A0A967FEP7-F1
#
_cell.length_a   1.000
_cell.length_b   1.000
_cell.length_c   1.000
_cell.angle_alpha   90.00
_cell.angle_beta   90.00
_cell.angle_gamma   90.00
#
_symmetry.space_group_name_H-M   'P 1'
#
loop_
_entity.id
_entity.type
_entity.pdbx_description
1 polymer ?
#
loop_
_entity_poly.entity_id
_entity_poly.type
_entity_poly.pdbx_seq_one_letter_code
_entity_poly.pdbx_strand_id
1 'polypeptide(L)' 'PDMYKIVLLNDDYTPREFVVWVLIKVFYKSEHESLRIMLDAHTKGKSMIGVYTLDVA' A
#
# COMPACT_ATOMS: atom_id res chain seq x y z
N PRO A 1 9.13 -19.77 7.05
CA PRO A 1 7.88 -19.27 6.43
C PRO A 1 8.20 -18.50 5.16
N ASP A 2 7.48 -18.78 4.07
CA ASP A 2 7.66 -18.03 2.83
C ASP A 2 7.08 -16.62 3.00
N MET A 3 7.84 -15.63 2.53
CA MET A 3 7.56 -14.22 2.70
C MET A 3 7.13 -13.62 1.36
N TYR A 4 6.01 -12.90 1.37
CA TYR A 4 5.34 -12.36 0.20
C TYR A 4 5.35 -10.85 0.23
N LYS A 5 5.66 -10.24 -0.92
CA LYS A 5 5.62 -8.78 -1.09
C LYS A 5 4.19 -8.37 -1.44
N ILE A 6 3.62 -7.48 -0.63
CA ILE A 6 2.35 -6.82 -0.95
C ILE A 6 2.66 -5.54 -1.71
N VAL A 7 2.04 -5.38 -2.87
CA VAL A 7 2.27 -4.27 -3.80
C VAL A 7 0.94 -3.58 -4.07
N LEU A 8 0.93 -2.26 -3.88
CA LEU A 8 -0.13 -1.38 -4.36
C LEU A 8 0.10 -1.09 -5.84
N LEU A 9 -0.88 -1.33 -6.69
CA LEU A 9 -0.88 -0.92 -8.08
C LEU A 9 -1.75 0.33 -8.23
N ASN A 10 -1.29 1.29 -9.01
CA ASN A 10 -2.06 2.49 -9.31
C ASN A 10 -3.15 2.20 -10.35
N ASP A 11 -4.27 2.90 -10.22
CA ASP A 11 -5.34 3.01 -11.19
C ASP A 11 -5.87 4.46 -11.22
N ASP A 12 -6.73 4.77 -12.19
CA ASP A 12 -7.21 6.14 -12.43
C ASP A 12 -8.57 6.45 -11.77
N TYR A 13 -9.11 5.54 -10.95
CA TYR A 13 -10.46 5.62 -10.41
C TYR A 13 -10.50 5.67 -8.87
N THR A 14 -9.55 5.01 -8.20
CA THR A 14 -9.52 4.91 -6.74
C THR A 14 -9.07 6.24 -6.12
N PRO A 15 -9.88 6.88 -5.25
CA PRO A 15 -9.50 8.13 -4.60
C PRO A 15 -8.24 7.99 -3.73
N ARG A 16 -7.37 9.00 -3.75
CA ARG A 16 -6.11 8.98 -3.01
C ARG A 16 -6.33 8.85 -1.49
N GLU A 17 -7.36 9.52 -0.98
CA GLU A 17 -7.75 9.48 0.43
C GLU A 17 -8.20 8.09 0.85
N PHE A 18 -8.87 7.35 -0.05
CA PHE A 18 -9.27 5.97 0.20
C PHE A 18 -8.05 5.05 0.29
N VAL A 19 -7.07 5.21 -0.61
CA VAL A 19 -5.81 4.45 -0.55
C VAL A 19 -5.08 4.69 0.78
N VAL A 20 -4.95 5.96 1.18
CA VAL A 20 -4.32 6.32 2.47
C VAL A 20 -5.08 5.69 3.64
N TRP A 21 -6.41 5.74 3.61
CA TRP A 21 -7.25 5.13 4.65
C TRP A 21 -7.04 3.61 4.75
N VAL A 22 -6.96 2.89 3.62
CA VAL A 22 -6.66 1.44 3.59
C VAL A 22 -5.28 1.16 4.18
N LEU A 23 -4.26 1.93 3.80
CA LEU A 23 -2.89 1.76 4.31
C LEU A 23 -2.83 1.95 5.83
N ILE A 24 -3.59 2.89 6.38
CA ILE A 24 -3.67 3.11 7.83
C ILE A 24 -4.47 2.00 8.53
N LYS A 25 -5.66 1.65 8.02
CA LYS A 25 -6.60 0.78 8.74
C LYS A 25 -6.33 -0.71 8.59
N VAL A 26 -5.80 -1.13 7.44
CA VAL A 26 -5.56 -2.55 7.12
C VAL A 26 -4.09 -2.90 7.33
N PHE A 27 -3.19 -2.05 6.84
CA PHE A 27 -1.75 -2.31 6.89
C PHE A 27 -1.05 -1.64 8.07
N TYR A 28 -1.80 -0.95 8.94
CA TYR A 28 -1.32 -0.28 10.16
C TYR A 28 -0.15 0.67 9.90
N LYS A 29 -0.12 1.29 8.73
CA LYS A 29 0.90 2.28 8.37
C LYS A 29 0.61 3.60 9.06
N SER A 30 1.66 4.35 9.37
CA SER A 30 1.49 5.75 9.78
C SER A 30 0.91 6.58 8.64
N GLU A 31 0.27 7.70 8.96
CA GLU A 31 -0.27 8.63 7.94
C GLU A 31 0.83 9.09 6.98
N HIS A 32 1.99 9.49 7.51
CA HIS A 32 3.13 9.93 6.71
C HIS A 32 3.69 8.83 5.78
N GLU A 33 3.76 7.59 6.26
CA GLU A 33 4.16 6.46 5.41
C GLU A 33 3.11 6.14 4.35
N SER A 34 1.83 6.20 4.70
CA SER A 34 0.70 5.93 3.80
C SER A 34 0.66 6.94 2.65
N LEU A 35 0.82 8.23 2.94
CA LEU A 35 0.94 9.28 1.94
C LEU A 35 2.11 9.03 0.99
N ARG A 36 3.26 8.64 1.53
CA ARG A 36 4.45 8.34 0.73
C ARG A 36 4.21 7.15 -0.21
N ILE A 37 3.67 6.04 0.31
CA ILE A 37 3.37 4.84 -0.48
C ILE A 37 2.37 5.16 -1.60
N MET A 38 1.30 5.89 -1.27
CA MET A 38 0.27 6.30 -2.22
C MET A 38 0.85 7.19 -3.33
N LEU A 39 1.65 8.20 -2.98
CA LEU A 39 2.29 9.08 -3.96
C LEU A 39 3.27 8.32 -4.86
N ASP A 40 4.02 7.38 -4.29
CA ASP A 40 4.97 6.56 -5.06
C ASP A 40 4.22 5.67 -6.06
N ALA A 41 3.11 5.04 -5.65
CA ALA A 41 2.27 4.25 -6.55
C ALA A 41 1.69 5.13 -7.66
N HIS A 42 1.14 6.29 -7.31
CA HIS A 42 0.59 7.24 -8.26
C HIS A 42 1.60 7.69 -9.33
N THR A 43 2.85 7.92 -8.91
CA THR A 43 3.90 8.42 -9.82
C THR A 43 4.56 7.30 -10.63
N LYS A 44 4.73 6.11 -10.05
CA LYS A 44 5.52 5.01 -10.62
C LYS A 44 4.68 3.84 -11.12
N GLY A 45 3.36 3.93 -11.00
CA GLY A 45 2.41 2.87 -11.32
C GLY A 45 2.25 1.80 -10.23
N LYS A 46 3.18 1.72 -9.27
CA LYS A 46 3.12 0.79 -8.13
C LYS A 46 4.02 1.18 -6.97
N SER A 47 3.72 0.67 -5.78
CA SER A 47 4.55 0.82 -4.58
C SER A 47 4.48 -0.42 -3.68
N MET A 48 5.55 -0.73 -2.95
CA MET A 48 5.58 -1.84 -2.01
C MET A 48 5.04 -1.39 -0.65
N ILE A 49 4.04 -2.11 -0.14
CA ILE A 49 3.43 -1.83 1.17
C ILE A 49 4.23 -2.49 2.29
N GLY A 50 4.59 -3.77 2.10
CA GLY A 50 5.32 -4.54 3.10
C GLY A 50 5.59 -5.97 2.65
N VAL A 51 6.21 -6.74 3.55
CA VAL A 51 6.47 -8.16 3.38
C VAL A 51 5.80 -8.92 4.52
N TYR A 52 4.96 -9.89 4.17
CA TYR A 52 4.13 -10.64 5.11
C TYR A 52 4.27 -12.14 4.87
N THR A 53 3.89 -12.97 5.83
CA THR A 53 3.77 -14.42 5.62
C THR A 53 2.57 -14.73 4.73
N LEU A 54 2.58 -15.87 4.03
CA LEU A 54 1.46 -16.28 3.17
C LEU A 54 0.10 -16.22 3.88
N ASP A 55 0.02 -16.69 5.11
CA ASP A 55 -1.24 -16.76 5.86
C ASP A 55 -1.85 -15.39 6.20
N VAL A 56 -1.07 -14.32 6.02
CA VAL A 56 -1.46 -12.92 6.28
C VAL A 56 -1.59 -12.11 4.98
N ALA A 57 -0.94 -12.56 3.89
CA ALA A 57 -0.84 -11.88 2.60
C ALA A 57 -2.07 -12.13 1.72
#